data_AF-K3YCU4-F1
#
_entry.id   AF-K3YCU4-F1
#
_cell.length_a   1.000
_cell.length_b   1.000
_cell.length_c   1.000
_cell.angle_alpha   90.00
_cell.angle_beta   90.00
_cell.angle_gamma   90.00
#
_symmetry.space_group_name_H-M   'P 1'
#
loop_
_entity.id
_entity.type
_entity.pdbx_description
1 polymer ?
#
loop_
_entity_poly.entity_id
_entity_poly.type
_entity_poly.pdbx_seq_one_letter_code
_entity_poly.pdbx_strand_id
1 'polypeptide(L)'
;MKSWLEISCDPIINTRQKKEGFWARITSQYNNKRGSFHERSFRSLQSRWETIKAETNNLSGMSDADKTSLALANFADIEEYPFIYMHCWDLLKDEPKWMELNIRGAQPGDDDAIADHIPTVDCDLETPSSQYSGSKRPIGRDAAKRQAKKSASSSSSDSSQYVSKLQDLSIQKISIWQEENTKKGSRYEKMAAIESQRYDEVRQHNQHMAAIEEEKLRIMHTKADILQTHEEERILGIDLDKCAPRLRMYYEKKQQEILKNIGADGDDSVDP
;
A
#
# COMPACT_ATOMS: atom_id res chain seq x y z
N MET A 1 12.41 2.51 18.14
CA MET A 1 10.93 2.48 18.11
C MET A 1 10.33 2.92 19.43
N LYS A 2 10.38 2.12 20.51
CA LYS A 2 9.76 2.46 21.81
C LYS A 2 10.16 3.85 22.35
N SER A 3 11.46 4.16 22.40
CA SER A 3 11.93 5.48 22.82
C SER A 3 11.48 6.63 21.92
N TRP A 4 11.34 6.37 20.61
CA TRP A 4 10.82 7.38 19.68
C TRP A 4 9.33 7.62 19.93
N LEU A 5 8.53 6.56 20.09
CA LEU A 5 7.09 6.65 20.38
C LEU A 5 6.80 7.37 21.70
N GLU A 6 7.52 7.04 22.77
CA GLU A 6 7.31 7.69 24.07
C GLU A 6 7.58 9.21 23.99
N ILE A 7 8.65 9.62 23.31
CA ILE A 7 9.05 11.04 23.19
C ILE A 7 8.20 11.76 22.15
N SER A 8 7.81 11.10 21.06
CA SER A 8 6.95 11.68 20.03
C SER A 8 5.50 11.77 20.48
N CYS A 9 5.00 10.86 21.32
CA CYS A 9 3.62 10.92 21.81
C CYS A 9 3.43 11.84 23.03
N ASP A 10 4.50 12.19 23.75
CA ASP A 10 4.45 13.09 24.91
C ASP A 10 4.04 14.52 24.52
N PRO A 11 2.88 15.04 24.98
CA PRO A 11 2.37 16.36 24.62
C PRO A 11 3.20 17.53 25.19
N ILE A 12 3.93 17.31 26.29
CA ILE A 12 4.80 18.32 26.93
C ILE A 12 6.12 18.41 26.19
N ILE A 13 6.63 17.27 25.71
CA ILE A 13 7.93 17.18 25.03
C ILE A 13 7.82 17.44 23.52
N ASN A 14 6.76 16.97 22.86
CA ASN A 14 6.62 17.12 21.40
C ASN A 14 6.44 18.60 20.98
N THR A 15 5.77 19.41 21.81
CA THR A 15 5.44 20.80 21.46
C THR A 15 6.69 21.71 21.54
N ARG A 16 7.16 22.21 20.37
CA ARG A 16 8.23 23.23 20.19
C ARG A 16 9.67 22.78 20.51
N GLN A 17 10.21 21.77 19.83
CA GLN A 17 11.64 21.41 19.92
C GLN A 17 12.39 21.44 18.59
N LYS A 18 13.62 21.96 18.60
CA LYS A 18 14.57 21.80 17.48
C LYS A 18 14.89 20.31 17.30
N LYS A 19 15.07 19.88 16.04
CA LYS A 19 15.34 18.48 15.63
C LYS A 19 16.47 17.85 16.46
N GLU A 20 17.52 18.61 16.73
CA GLU A 20 18.68 18.15 17.52
C GLU A 20 18.31 17.85 18.98
N GLY A 21 17.43 18.66 19.58
CA GLY A 21 16.96 18.48 20.95
C GLY A 21 16.08 17.24 21.11
N PHE A 22 15.21 16.99 20.13
CA PHE A 22 14.36 15.80 20.09
C PHE A 22 15.21 14.52 20.03
N TRP A 23 16.17 14.47 19.10
CA TRP A 23 17.03 13.32 18.95
C TRP A 23 18.03 13.12 20.10
N ALA A 24 18.48 14.19 20.74
CA ALA A 24 19.29 14.09 21.96
C ALA A 24 18.52 13.37 23.09
N ARG A 25 17.23 13.67 23.24
CA ARG A 25 16.36 12.98 24.22
C ARG A 25 16.15 11.52 23.87
N ILE A 26 15.89 11.21 22.60
CA ILE A 26 15.79 9.82 22.11
C ILE A 26 17.08 9.05 22.39
N THR A 27 18.23 9.65 22.09
CA THR A 27 19.54 9.03 22.28
C THR A 27 19.80 8.75 23.76
N SER A 28 19.55 9.73 24.63
CA SER A 28 19.68 9.58 26.08
C SER A 28 18.76 8.49 26.62
N GLN A 29 17.47 8.53 26.28
CA GLN A 29 16.49 7.56 26.76
C GLN A 29 16.79 6.13 26.25
N TYR A 30 17.17 5.99 24.98
CA TYR A 30 17.58 4.70 24.43
C TYR A 30 18.81 4.16 25.18
N ASN A 31 19.85 4.99 25.36
CA ASN A 31 21.08 4.57 26.02
C ASN A 31 20.87 4.22 27.50
N ASN A 32 19.92 4.86 28.18
CA ASN A 32 19.53 4.50 29.55
C ASN A 32 18.74 3.19 29.62
N LYS A 33 17.92 2.91 28.60
CA LYS A 33 17.08 1.69 28.53
C LYS A 33 17.75 0.51 27.79
N ARG A 34 19.02 0.66 27.36
CA ARG A 34 19.70 -0.31 26.48
C ARG A 34 20.07 -1.63 27.16
N GLY A 35 20.07 -1.70 28.49
CA GLY A 35 20.53 -2.89 29.22
C GLY A 35 21.96 -3.29 28.81
N SER A 36 22.14 -4.52 28.36
CA SER A 36 23.46 -5.06 27.94
C SER A 36 23.89 -4.64 26.53
N PHE A 37 23.06 -3.92 25.78
CA PHE A 37 23.43 -3.48 24.43
C PHE A 37 24.42 -2.31 24.46
N HIS A 38 25.18 -2.17 23.37
CA HIS A 38 26.16 -1.10 23.21
C HIS A 38 25.50 0.28 23.13
N GLU A 39 26.24 1.30 23.55
CA GLU A 39 25.89 2.70 23.34
C GLU A 39 25.70 3.01 21.86
N ARG A 40 24.68 3.80 21.55
CA ARG A 40 24.44 4.28 20.19
C ARG A 40 24.53 5.79 20.15
N SER A 41 25.14 6.27 19.08
CA SER A 41 25.17 7.71 18.77
C SER A 41 23.85 8.15 18.15
N PHE A 42 23.58 9.45 18.24
CA PHE A 42 22.47 10.09 17.54
C PHE A 42 22.41 9.70 16.06
N ARG A 43 23.53 9.82 15.33
CA ARG A 43 23.58 9.49 13.90
C ARG A 43 23.23 8.03 13.62
N SER A 44 23.68 7.11 14.47
CA SER A 44 23.36 5.68 14.33
C SER A 44 21.88 5.40 14.55
N LEU A 45 21.26 6.02 15.57
CA LEU A 45 19.84 5.86 15.86
C LEU A 45 18.95 6.50 14.79
N GLN A 46 19.33 7.69 14.32
CA GLN A 46 18.61 8.38 13.24
C GLN A 46 18.67 7.58 11.95
N SER A 47 19.86 7.15 11.51
CA SER A 47 19.99 6.36 10.29
C SER A 47 19.16 5.07 10.36
N ARG A 48 19.20 4.35 11.47
CA ARG A 48 18.38 3.14 11.65
C ARG A 48 16.89 3.43 11.64
N TRP A 49 16.47 4.56 12.22
CA TRP A 49 15.08 5.00 12.20
C TRP A 49 14.61 5.30 10.77
N GLU A 50 15.39 6.03 9.97
CA GLU A 50 15.03 6.32 8.58
C GLU A 50 14.92 5.04 7.74
N THR A 51 15.81 4.07 7.94
CA THR A 51 15.72 2.75 7.27
C THR A 51 14.42 2.03 7.65
N ILE A 52 14.12 1.93 8.96
CA ILE A 52 12.88 1.31 9.42
C ILE A 52 11.68 2.06 8.85
N LYS A 53 11.72 3.40 8.84
CA LYS A 53 10.62 4.23 8.34
C LYS A 53 10.35 3.98 6.87
N ALA A 54 11.40 3.98 6.04
CA ALA A 54 11.28 3.73 4.61
C ALA A 54 10.69 2.34 4.33
N GLU A 55 11.22 1.29 4.97
CA GLU A 55 10.71 -0.08 4.76
C GLU A 55 9.29 -0.28 5.30
N THR A 56 8.95 0.36 6.42
CA THR A 56 7.61 0.30 7.03
C THR A 56 6.59 1.04 6.15
N ASN A 57 6.94 2.19 5.59
CA ASN A 57 6.10 2.92 4.62
C ASN A 57 5.93 2.10 3.33
N ASN A 58 6.99 1.44 2.87
CA ASN A 58 6.93 0.52 1.74
C ASN A 58 5.94 -0.60 1.98
N LEU A 59 5.99 -1.27 3.14
CA LEU A 59 5.02 -2.31 3.50
C LEU A 59 3.58 -1.75 3.58
N SER A 60 3.39 -0.55 4.16
CA SER A 60 2.08 0.09 4.24
C SER A 60 1.49 0.42 2.88
N GLY A 61 2.30 0.89 1.93
CA GLY A 61 1.86 1.17 0.56
C GLY A 61 1.45 -0.08 -0.22
N MET A 62 1.70 -1.27 0.33
CA MET A 62 1.38 -2.58 -0.26
C MET A 62 0.18 -3.26 0.42
N SER A 63 -0.43 -2.60 1.41
CA SER A 63 -1.46 -3.16 2.27
C SER A 63 -2.75 -2.34 2.19
N ASP A 64 -3.89 -2.99 1.95
CA ASP A 64 -5.13 -2.58 2.62
C ASP A 64 -4.93 -2.84 4.12
N ALA A 65 -5.46 -1.98 5.00
CA ALA A 65 -5.22 -2.06 6.46
C ALA A 65 -5.43 -3.47 7.08
N ASP A 66 -6.26 -4.30 6.45
CA ASP A 66 -6.63 -5.63 6.94
C ASP A 66 -5.81 -6.82 6.37
N LYS A 67 -4.83 -6.58 5.49
CA LYS A 67 -4.13 -7.64 4.73
C LYS A 67 -2.61 -7.65 4.93
N THR A 68 -2.12 -7.53 6.16
CA THR A 68 -0.66 -7.53 6.46
C THR A 68 0.06 -8.76 5.88
N SER A 69 -0.54 -9.94 5.90
CA SER A 69 0.08 -11.15 5.32
C SER A 69 0.26 -11.06 3.79
N LEU A 70 -0.70 -10.44 3.10
CA LEU A 70 -0.63 -10.23 1.65
C LEU A 70 0.43 -9.17 1.32
N ALA A 71 0.49 -8.10 2.11
CA ALA A 71 1.49 -7.05 1.97
C ALA A 71 2.91 -7.60 2.14
N LEU A 72 3.11 -8.53 3.10
CA LEU A 72 4.41 -9.20 3.30
C LEU A 72 4.81 -10.09 2.13
N ALA A 73 3.86 -10.84 1.56
CA ALA A 73 4.10 -11.65 0.37
C ALA A 73 4.49 -10.76 -0.83
N ASN A 74 3.70 -9.72 -1.10
CA ASN A 74 4.00 -8.78 -2.17
C ASN A 74 5.34 -8.06 -1.95
N PHE A 75 5.69 -7.72 -0.70
CA PHE A 75 6.98 -7.14 -0.33
C PHE A 75 8.12 -8.09 -0.68
N ALA A 76 8.04 -9.36 -0.28
CA ALA A 76 9.06 -10.35 -0.59
C ALA A 76 9.20 -10.59 -2.11
N ASP A 77 8.09 -10.58 -2.85
CA ASP A 77 8.09 -10.74 -4.31
C ASP A 77 8.73 -9.55 -5.04
N ILE A 78 8.58 -8.33 -4.50
CA ILE A 78 9.09 -7.09 -5.11
C ILE A 78 10.54 -6.79 -4.73
N GLU A 79 10.84 -6.92 -3.43
CA GLU A 79 12.12 -6.57 -2.82
C GLU A 79 13.12 -7.75 -2.82
N GLU A 80 12.65 -8.97 -3.09
CA GLU A 80 13.45 -10.20 -3.13
C GLU A 80 14.02 -10.63 -1.76
N TYR A 81 13.58 -10.00 -0.67
CA TYR A 81 13.90 -10.40 0.71
C TYR A 81 12.69 -10.24 1.64
N PRO A 82 12.60 -11.06 2.71
CA PRO A 82 11.51 -10.95 3.67
C PRO A 82 11.62 -9.69 4.52
N PHE A 83 10.49 -9.07 4.84
CA PHE A 83 10.44 -7.94 5.76
C PHE A 83 10.81 -8.36 7.19
N ILE A 84 11.94 -7.85 7.70
CA ILE A 84 12.50 -8.25 9.00
C ILE A 84 11.99 -7.39 10.17
N TYR A 85 11.34 -6.27 9.89
CA TYR A 85 10.92 -5.29 10.91
C TYR A 85 9.48 -5.47 11.37
N MET A 86 8.95 -6.71 11.39
CA MET A 86 7.59 -6.99 11.85
C MET A 86 7.30 -6.46 13.25
N HIS A 87 8.23 -6.64 14.18
CA HIS A 87 8.13 -6.10 15.54
C HIS A 87 8.04 -4.56 15.59
N CYS A 88 8.59 -3.86 14.59
CA CYS A 88 8.47 -2.41 14.47
C CYS A 88 7.11 -2.03 13.88
N TRP A 89 6.66 -2.74 12.85
CA TRP A 89 5.36 -2.56 12.22
C TRP A 89 4.22 -2.69 13.23
N ASP A 90 4.23 -3.74 14.05
CA ASP A 90 3.19 -3.97 15.06
C ASP A 90 3.12 -2.88 16.13
N LEU A 91 4.22 -2.17 16.39
CA LEU A 91 4.24 -1.04 17.31
C LEU A 91 3.79 0.27 16.67
N LEU A 92 3.75 0.35 15.33
CA LEU A 92 3.51 1.59 14.59
C LEU A 92 2.15 1.64 13.89
N LYS A 93 1.64 0.49 13.44
CA LYS A 93 0.43 0.41 12.59
C LYS A 93 -0.82 1.05 13.19
N ASP A 94 -0.94 1.03 14.52
CA ASP A 94 -2.09 1.56 15.26
C ASP A 94 -1.84 2.97 15.84
N GLU A 95 -0.65 3.55 15.61
CA GLU A 95 -0.27 4.83 16.18
C GLU A 95 -0.72 6.00 15.28
N PRO A 96 -1.58 6.92 15.75
CA PRO A 96 -2.15 7.98 14.90
C PRO A 96 -1.09 8.93 14.34
N LYS A 97 -0.05 9.23 15.13
CA LYS A 97 1.10 10.03 14.70
C LYS A 97 1.90 9.35 13.58
N TRP A 98 1.94 8.02 13.57
CA TRP A 98 2.60 7.28 12.50
C TRP A 98 1.79 7.34 11.20
N MET A 99 0.47 7.18 11.29
CA MET A 99 -0.44 7.29 10.14
C MET A 99 -0.36 8.68 9.49
N GLU A 100 -0.32 9.75 10.29
CA GLU A 100 -0.15 11.12 9.79
C GLU A 100 1.20 11.34 9.07
N LEU A 101 2.29 10.78 9.60
CA LEU A 101 3.62 10.85 8.97
C LEU A 101 3.69 10.06 7.66
N ASN A 102 2.99 8.95 7.58
CA ASN A 102 2.94 8.11 6.38
C ASN A 102 2.15 8.81 5.24
N ILE A 103 1.04 9.48 5.58
CA ILE A 103 0.22 10.25 4.62
C ILE A 103 0.98 11.48 4.09
N ARG A 104 1.72 12.19 4.94
CA ARG A 104 2.52 13.38 4.51
C ARG A 104 3.76 13.05 3.69
N GLY A 105 4.35 11.86 3.86
CA GLY A 105 5.53 11.41 3.09
C GLY A 105 5.28 11.26 1.58
N ALA A 106 4.04 11.38 1.12
CA ALA A 106 3.67 11.36 -0.30
C ALA A 106 3.81 12.72 -1.02
N GLN A 107 4.03 13.83 -0.31
CA GLN A 107 4.23 15.14 -0.94
C GLN A 107 5.73 15.45 -1.18
N PRO A 108 6.14 15.82 -2.41
CA PRO A 108 7.53 16.12 -2.72
C PRO A 108 7.91 17.48 -2.12
N GLY A 109 8.60 17.47 -0.98
CA GLY A 109 9.16 18.70 -0.38
C GLY A 109 9.47 18.66 1.12
N ASP A 110 8.83 17.77 1.89
CA ASP A 110 8.78 17.83 3.35
C ASP A 110 9.51 16.68 4.08
N ASP A 111 10.65 16.21 3.58
CA ASP A 111 11.44 15.14 4.24
C ASP A 111 12.00 15.53 5.62
N ASP A 112 11.84 16.79 6.05
CA ASP A 112 12.27 17.32 7.35
C ASP A 112 11.14 17.48 8.40
N ALA A 113 10.01 16.80 8.21
CA ALA A 113 8.82 16.87 9.07
C ALA A 113 8.94 16.27 10.51
N ILE A 114 10.13 16.32 11.13
CA ILE A 114 10.21 16.35 12.60
C ILE A 114 10.08 17.81 13.09
N ALA A 115 10.37 18.80 12.24
CA ALA A 115 10.40 20.22 12.62
C ALA A 115 9.07 20.98 12.39
N ASP A 116 8.14 20.45 11.59
CA ASP A 116 6.93 21.17 11.18
C ASP A 116 5.79 21.21 12.20
N HIS A 117 5.98 20.58 13.36
CA HIS A 117 5.14 20.81 14.56
C HIS A 117 5.58 22.02 15.40
N ILE A 118 6.47 22.88 14.89
CA ILE A 118 6.83 24.14 15.55
C ILE A 118 6.11 25.30 14.84
N PRO A 119 5.08 25.91 15.46
CA PRO A 119 4.65 27.23 15.03
C PRO A 119 5.84 28.18 15.16
N THR A 120 6.40 28.59 14.03
CA THR A 120 7.42 29.64 13.97
C THR A 120 6.68 30.96 14.21
N VAL A 121 6.66 31.41 15.46
CA VAL A 121 6.22 32.77 15.77
C VAL A 121 7.47 33.64 15.78
N ASP A 122 7.53 34.50 14.77
CA ASP A 122 8.37 35.69 14.73
C ASP A 122 8.00 36.55 15.96
N CYS A 123 8.88 36.61 16.95
CA CYS A 123 8.67 37.43 18.13
C CYS A 123 9.37 38.78 17.92
N ASP A 124 8.67 39.67 17.23
CA ASP A 124 8.80 41.10 17.45
C ASP A 124 7.99 41.46 18.71
N LEU A 125 8.63 42.16 19.65
CA LEU A 125 8.07 43.19 20.56
C LEU A 125 8.98 43.43 21.78
N GLU A 126 9.59 44.62 21.75
CA GLU A 126 9.67 45.64 22.81
C GLU A 126 10.49 45.34 24.09
N THR A 127 11.65 45.98 24.13
CA THR A 127 12.45 46.24 25.33
C THR A 127 11.90 47.47 26.07
N PRO A 128 11.77 47.47 27.41
CA PRO A 128 11.53 48.72 28.13
C PRO A 128 12.84 49.51 28.31
N SER A 129 12.73 50.79 27.98
CA SER A 129 13.70 51.88 28.06
C SER A 129 14.39 52.07 29.42
N SER A 130 15.69 52.41 29.39
CA SER A 130 16.30 53.36 30.34
C SER A 130 17.57 54.00 29.75
N GLN A 131 17.91 55.18 30.25
CA GLN A 131 18.59 56.30 29.60
C GLN A 131 20.12 56.33 29.74
N TYR A 132 20.80 56.85 28.69
CA TYR A 132 21.63 58.08 28.67
C TYR A 132 23.04 57.98 28.03
N SER A 133 23.34 59.02 27.23
CA SER A 133 24.63 59.60 26.79
C SER A 133 25.48 58.98 25.66
N GLY A 134 25.46 59.66 24.52
CA GLY A 134 26.66 60.33 23.99
C GLY A 134 27.75 59.48 23.33
N SER A 135 27.49 58.92 22.14
CA SER A 135 28.53 58.59 21.16
C SER A 135 27.97 58.60 19.74
N LYS A 136 28.75 59.14 18.78
CA LYS A 136 28.38 59.27 17.36
C LYS A 136 27.93 57.91 16.81
N ARG A 137 26.72 57.86 16.23
CA ARG A 137 26.10 56.62 15.73
C ARG A 137 27.00 55.92 14.69
N PRO A 138 27.30 54.62 14.83
CA PRO A 138 28.01 53.87 13.80
C PRO A 138 27.18 53.75 12.54
N ILE A 139 27.85 53.55 11.41
CA ILE A 139 27.23 53.42 10.09
C ILE A 139 26.11 52.37 10.12
N GLY A 140 24.93 52.73 9.60
CA GLY A 140 23.76 51.87 9.62
C GLY A 140 24.03 50.55 8.89
N ARG A 141 23.46 49.46 9.44
CA ARG A 141 23.61 48.07 8.96
C ARG A 141 23.49 47.93 7.44
N ASP A 142 22.59 48.69 6.81
CA ASP A 142 22.33 48.61 5.38
C ASP A 142 23.40 49.31 4.53
N ALA A 143 24.03 50.36 5.05
CA ALA A 143 25.17 51.03 4.40
C ALA A 143 26.45 50.17 4.51
N ALA A 144 26.68 49.54 5.68
CA ALA A 144 27.77 48.57 5.87
C ALA A 144 27.60 47.34 4.96
N LYS A 145 26.37 46.82 4.82
CA LYS A 145 26.05 45.68 3.94
C LYS A 145 26.19 46.04 2.45
N ARG A 146 25.85 47.27 2.05
CA ARG A 146 26.06 47.76 0.67
C ARG A 146 27.55 47.97 0.34
N GLN A 147 28.35 48.45 1.30
CA GLN A 147 29.80 48.60 1.09
C GLN A 147 30.52 47.24 1.04
N ALA A 148 30.15 46.29 1.91
CA ALA A 148 30.69 44.92 1.86
C ALA A 148 30.37 44.19 0.54
N LYS A 149 29.19 44.44 -0.05
CA LYS A 149 28.83 43.91 -1.38
C LYS A 149 29.63 44.54 -2.53
N LYS A 150 30.09 45.79 -2.37
CA LYS A 150 30.87 46.52 -3.38
C LYS A 150 32.37 46.20 -3.33
N SER A 151 32.88 45.75 -2.17
CA SER A 151 34.25 45.27 -2.00
C SER A 151 34.42 43.77 -2.28
N ALA A 152 33.33 42.98 -2.23
CA ALA A 152 33.35 41.55 -2.57
C ALA A 152 33.29 41.28 -4.09
N SER A 153 33.05 42.30 -4.92
CA SER A 153 32.96 42.14 -6.39
C SER A 153 34.30 42.21 -7.12
N SER A 154 35.43 42.33 -6.41
CA SER A 154 36.77 42.39 -7.02
C SER A 154 37.51 41.05 -7.09
N SER A 155 36.93 39.95 -6.58
CA SER A 155 37.50 38.59 -6.70
C SER A 155 36.66 37.72 -7.64
N SER A 156 36.74 38.00 -8.93
CA SER A 156 35.95 37.36 -10.00
C SER A 156 36.23 35.84 -10.17
N SER A 157 37.37 35.34 -9.70
CA SER A 157 37.81 33.95 -9.99
C SER A 157 37.24 32.90 -9.01
N ASP A 158 37.02 33.24 -7.74
CA ASP A 158 36.56 32.30 -6.70
C ASP A 158 35.02 32.13 -6.68
N SER A 159 34.29 33.19 -7.04
CA SER A 159 32.82 33.16 -7.13
C SER A 159 32.31 32.21 -8.22
N SER A 160 33.06 32.04 -9.32
CA SER A 160 32.69 31.15 -10.43
C SER A 160 32.81 29.67 -10.01
N GLN A 161 33.88 29.31 -9.30
CA GLN A 161 34.05 27.94 -8.78
C GLN A 161 32.99 27.59 -7.73
N TYR A 162 32.60 28.55 -6.89
CA TYR A 162 31.52 28.35 -5.92
C TYR A 162 30.16 28.11 -6.61
N VAL A 163 29.83 28.91 -7.63
CA VAL A 163 28.59 28.74 -8.41
C VAL A 163 28.58 27.40 -9.16
N SER A 164 29.71 26.99 -9.75
CA SER A 164 29.83 25.68 -10.40
C SER A 164 29.59 24.53 -9.41
N LYS A 165 30.17 24.59 -8.20
CA LYS A 165 29.92 23.57 -7.15
C LYS A 165 28.45 23.50 -6.73
N LEU A 166 27.77 24.64 -6.63
CA LEU A 166 26.32 24.67 -6.34
C LEU A 166 25.51 24.06 -7.49
N GLN A 167 25.89 24.33 -8.73
CA GLN A 167 25.26 23.74 -9.91
C GLN A 167 25.48 22.21 -9.93
N ASP A 168 26.70 21.74 -9.68
CA ASP A 168 27.03 20.31 -9.60
C ASP A 168 26.25 19.61 -8.49
N LEU A 169 26.14 20.23 -7.31
CA LEU A 169 25.31 19.72 -6.21
C LEU A 169 23.82 19.67 -6.59
N SER A 170 23.32 20.66 -7.33
CA SER A 170 21.94 20.67 -7.80
C SER A 170 21.67 19.54 -8.81
N ILE A 171 22.61 19.31 -9.73
CA ILE A 171 22.52 18.23 -10.72
C ILE A 171 22.58 16.88 -10.02
N GLN A 172 23.47 16.70 -9.06
CA GLN A 172 23.55 15.48 -8.24
C GLN A 172 22.23 15.22 -7.50
N LYS A 173 21.62 16.26 -6.92
CA LYS A 173 20.32 16.14 -6.23
C LYS A 173 19.20 15.75 -7.21
N ILE A 174 19.17 16.33 -8.40
CA ILE A 174 18.20 15.98 -9.45
C ILE A 174 18.40 14.52 -9.89
N SER A 175 19.64 14.09 -10.08
CA SER A 175 19.97 12.71 -10.46
C SER A 175 19.50 11.70 -9.41
N ILE A 176 19.77 11.96 -8.13
CA ILE A 176 19.31 11.09 -7.02
C ILE A 176 17.78 11.02 -6.99
N TRP A 177 17.10 12.16 -7.15
CA TRP A 177 15.63 12.20 -7.16
C TRP A 177 15.03 11.46 -8.36
N GLN A 178 15.63 11.58 -9.54
CA GLN A 178 15.22 10.83 -10.72
C GLN A 178 15.39 9.32 -10.52
N GLU A 179 16.51 8.89 -9.95
CA GLU A 179 16.76 7.47 -9.64
C GLU A 179 15.79 6.92 -8.59
N GLU A 180 15.45 7.71 -7.57
CA GLU A 180 14.44 7.31 -6.59
C GLU A 180 13.05 7.19 -7.22
N ASN A 181 12.69 8.11 -8.11
CA ASN A 181 11.42 8.05 -8.83
C ASN A 181 11.33 6.89 -9.82
N THR A 182 12.41 6.54 -10.52
CA THR A 182 12.42 5.37 -11.40
C THR A 182 12.28 4.08 -10.59
N LYS A 183 12.95 3.98 -9.43
CA LYS A 183 12.78 2.86 -8.49
C LYS A 183 11.33 2.76 -8.00
N LYS A 184 10.73 3.88 -7.58
CA LYS A 184 9.31 3.93 -7.20
C LYS A 184 8.41 3.47 -8.34
N GLY A 185 8.65 3.98 -9.56
CA GLY A 185 7.91 3.58 -10.77
C GLY A 185 7.99 2.09 -11.06
N SER A 186 9.19 1.50 -11.03
CA SER A 186 9.39 0.06 -11.22
C SER A 186 8.69 -0.78 -10.15
N ARG A 187 8.64 -0.31 -8.89
CA ARG A 187 7.90 -0.99 -7.82
C ARG A 187 6.39 -0.97 -8.07
N TYR A 188 5.84 0.17 -8.49
CA TYR A 188 4.42 0.25 -8.87
C TYR A 188 4.08 -0.66 -10.05
N GLU A 189 4.96 -0.74 -11.04
CA GLU A 189 4.79 -1.63 -12.19
C GLU A 189 4.79 -3.12 -11.76
N LYS A 190 5.74 -3.54 -10.93
CA LYS A 190 5.75 -4.90 -10.36
C LYS A 190 4.47 -5.20 -9.57
N MET A 191 4.00 -4.24 -8.78
CA MET A 191 2.77 -4.40 -7.99
C MET A 191 1.53 -4.58 -8.88
N ALA A 192 1.40 -3.75 -9.92
CA ALA A 192 0.32 -3.86 -10.90
C ALA A 192 0.37 -5.20 -11.66
N ALA A 193 1.58 -5.69 -11.96
CA ALA A 193 1.75 -7.00 -12.61
C ALA A 193 1.28 -8.15 -11.71
N ILE A 194 1.64 -8.15 -10.42
CA ILE A 194 1.18 -9.16 -9.44
C ILE A 194 -0.35 -9.14 -9.33
N GLU A 195 -0.96 -7.96 -9.26
CA GLU A 195 -2.41 -7.83 -9.15
C GLU A 195 -3.11 -8.30 -10.43
N SER A 196 -2.62 -7.92 -11.61
CA SER A 196 -3.14 -8.37 -12.89
C SER A 196 -3.06 -9.89 -13.03
N GLN A 197 -1.93 -10.50 -12.66
CA GLN A 197 -1.75 -11.94 -12.70
C GLN A 197 -2.77 -12.66 -11.81
N ARG A 198 -2.95 -12.21 -10.56
CA ARG A 198 -3.94 -12.80 -9.64
C ARG A 198 -5.37 -12.67 -10.18
N TYR A 199 -5.71 -11.54 -10.80
CA TYR A 199 -7.01 -11.37 -11.41
C TYR A 199 -7.24 -12.35 -12.57
N ASP A 200 -6.23 -12.55 -13.41
CA ASP A 200 -6.28 -13.52 -14.50
C ASP A 200 -6.43 -14.95 -13.99
N GLU A 201 -5.69 -15.33 -12.93
CA GLU A 201 -5.79 -16.65 -12.28
C GLU A 201 -7.20 -16.90 -11.72
N VAL A 202 -7.77 -15.93 -11.01
CA VAL A 202 -9.15 -16.03 -10.47
C VAL A 202 -10.17 -16.12 -11.60
N ARG A 203 -10.00 -15.34 -12.67
CA ARG A 203 -10.88 -15.41 -13.85
C ARG A 203 -10.83 -16.79 -14.50
N GLN A 204 -9.63 -17.33 -14.72
CA GLN A 204 -9.44 -18.67 -15.30
C GLN A 204 -10.04 -19.77 -14.41
N HIS A 205 -9.81 -19.70 -13.10
CA HIS A 205 -10.41 -20.62 -12.14
C HIS A 205 -11.94 -20.57 -12.19
N ASN A 206 -12.54 -19.38 -12.20
CA ASN A 206 -13.99 -19.22 -12.24
C ASN A 206 -14.59 -19.75 -13.55
N GLN A 207 -13.91 -19.49 -14.69
CA GLN A 207 -14.31 -20.07 -15.98
C GLN A 207 -14.24 -21.59 -15.97
N HIS A 208 -13.18 -22.17 -15.40
CA HIS A 208 -13.03 -23.61 -15.26
C HIS A 208 -14.12 -24.22 -14.38
N MET A 209 -14.45 -23.59 -13.25
CA MET A 209 -15.52 -24.03 -12.36
C MET A 209 -16.89 -23.99 -13.03
N ALA A 210 -17.19 -22.92 -13.78
CA ALA A 210 -18.43 -22.82 -14.54
C ALA A 210 -18.55 -23.91 -15.61
N ALA A 211 -17.45 -24.22 -16.31
CA ALA A 211 -17.43 -25.30 -17.30
C ALA A 211 -17.67 -26.69 -16.67
N ILE A 212 -17.09 -26.94 -15.48
CA ILE A 212 -17.35 -28.18 -14.73
C ILE A 212 -18.84 -28.26 -14.33
N GLU A 213 -19.43 -27.16 -13.91
CA GLU A 213 -20.84 -27.11 -13.49
C GLU A 213 -21.79 -27.32 -14.67
N GLU A 214 -21.53 -26.69 -15.81
CA GLU A 214 -22.30 -26.91 -17.04
C GLU A 214 -22.24 -28.37 -17.48
N GLU A 215 -21.06 -28.99 -17.47
CA GLU A 215 -20.91 -30.39 -17.85
C GLU A 215 -21.61 -31.34 -16.87
N LYS A 216 -21.60 -31.04 -15.56
CA LYS A 216 -22.38 -31.77 -14.57
C LYS A 216 -23.88 -31.69 -14.84
N LEU A 217 -24.39 -30.52 -15.23
CA LEU A 217 -25.79 -30.33 -15.58
C LEU A 217 -26.15 -31.13 -16.84
N ARG A 218 -25.27 -31.12 -17.87
CA ARG A 218 -25.48 -31.95 -19.07
C ARG A 218 -25.57 -33.44 -18.73
N ILE A 219 -24.61 -33.96 -17.95
CA ILE A 219 -24.64 -35.37 -17.51
C ILE A 219 -25.90 -35.68 -16.70
N MET A 220 -26.36 -34.74 -15.86
CA MET A 220 -27.59 -34.91 -15.08
C MET A 220 -28.82 -34.98 -15.98
N HIS A 221 -28.94 -34.09 -16.97
CA HIS A 221 -30.03 -34.09 -17.93
C HIS A 221 -30.04 -35.38 -18.76
N THR A 222 -28.91 -35.76 -19.36
CA THR A 222 -28.80 -37.01 -20.12
C THR A 222 -29.14 -38.23 -19.26
N LYS A 223 -28.71 -38.25 -17.99
CA LYS A 223 -29.07 -39.34 -17.07
C LYS A 223 -30.57 -39.37 -16.76
N ALA A 224 -31.20 -38.22 -16.60
CA ALA A 224 -32.65 -38.13 -16.38
C ALA A 224 -33.41 -38.64 -17.62
N ASP A 225 -32.97 -38.26 -18.82
CA ASP A 225 -33.56 -38.70 -20.08
C ASP A 225 -33.44 -40.23 -20.24
N ILE A 226 -32.26 -40.81 -19.97
CA ILE A 226 -32.05 -42.27 -20.00
C ILE A 226 -32.95 -43.00 -18.99
N LEU A 227 -33.15 -42.44 -17.79
CA LEU A 227 -34.03 -43.04 -16.79
C LEU A 227 -35.49 -42.96 -17.21
N GLN A 228 -35.90 -41.85 -17.85
CA GLN A 228 -37.24 -41.69 -18.38
C GLN A 228 -37.49 -42.68 -19.51
N THR A 229 -36.59 -42.81 -20.49
CA THR A 229 -36.74 -43.76 -21.59
C THR A 229 -36.81 -45.20 -21.08
N HIS A 230 -35.96 -45.58 -20.12
CA HIS A 230 -36.01 -46.92 -19.51
C HIS A 230 -37.34 -47.18 -18.77
N GLU A 231 -37.93 -46.17 -18.11
CA GLU A 231 -39.24 -46.29 -17.47
C GLU A 231 -40.38 -46.38 -18.50
N GLU A 232 -40.30 -45.63 -19.60
CA GLU A 232 -41.25 -45.70 -20.71
C GLU A 232 -41.21 -47.07 -21.40
N GLU A 233 -40.02 -47.61 -21.69
CA GLU A 233 -39.83 -48.97 -22.20
C GLU A 233 -40.40 -50.02 -21.23
N ARG A 234 -40.15 -49.85 -19.92
CA ARG A 234 -40.70 -50.72 -18.88
C ARG A 234 -42.23 -50.70 -18.90
N ILE A 235 -42.86 -49.53 -19.06
CA ILE A 235 -44.32 -49.38 -19.12
C ILE A 235 -44.88 -50.00 -20.41
N LEU A 236 -44.23 -49.80 -21.56
CA LEU A 236 -44.61 -50.42 -22.84
C LEU A 236 -44.51 -51.96 -22.79
N GLY A 237 -43.55 -52.50 -22.04
CA GLY A 237 -43.38 -53.94 -21.85
C GLY A 237 -44.37 -54.61 -20.89
N ILE A 238 -45.25 -53.86 -20.20
CA ILE A 238 -46.25 -54.43 -19.29
C ILE A 238 -47.36 -55.14 -20.09
N ASP A 239 -47.56 -56.42 -19.79
CA ASP A 239 -48.66 -57.23 -20.33
C ASP A 239 -50.00 -56.88 -19.67
N LEU A 240 -50.88 -56.20 -20.42
CA LEU A 240 -52.19 -55.73 -19.95
C LEU A 240 -53.13 -56.88 -19.57
N ASP A 241 -52.93 -58.10 -20.08
CA ASP A 241 -53.79 -59.25 -19.77
C ASP A 241 -53.51 -59.88 -18.41
N LYS A 242 -52.32 -59.60 -17.86
CA LYS A 242 -51.91 -60.05 -16.53
C LYS A 242 -52.13 -58.98 -15.45
N CYS A 243 -52.56 -57.77 -15.83
CA CYS A 243 -52.82 -56.69 -14.88
C CYS A 243 -54.20 -56.77 -14.22
N ALA A 244 -54.29 -56.34 -12.95
CA ALA A 244 -55.57 -56.15 -12.28
C ALA A 244 -56.44 -55.13 -13.04
N PRO A 245 -57.79 -55.30 -13.10
CA PRO A 245 -58.66 -54.48 -13.96
C PRO A 245 -58.52 -52.96 -13.78
N ARG A 246 -58.27 -52.50 -12.54
CA ARG A 246 -58.05 -51.08 -12.25
C ARG A 246 -56.71 -50.53 -12.76
N LEU A 247 -55.65 -51.34 -12.75
CA LEU A 247 -54.32 -50.96 -13.23
C LEU A 247 -54.21 -51.07 -14.76
N ARG A 248 -54.97 -51.99 -15.38
CA ARG A 248 -55.04 -52.13 -16.84
C ARG A 248 -55.42 -50.81 -17.51
N MET A 249 -56.50 -50.17 -17.06
CA MET A 249 -56.95 -48.87 -17.59
C MET A 249 -55.89 -47.76 -17.46
N TYR A 250 -55.08 -47.80 -16.39
CA TYR A 250 -54.01 -46.82 -16.16
C TYR A 250 -52.84 -47.04 -17.12
N TYR A 251 -52.34 -48.28 -17.23
CA TYR A 251 -51.22 -48.60 -18.11
C TYR A 251 -51.58 -48.49 -19.59
N GLU A 252 -52.79 -48.87 -20.00
CA GLU A 252 -53.28 -48.68 -21.37
C GLU A 252 -53.23 -47.19 -21.76
N LYS A 253 -53.74 -46.30 -20.89
CA LYS A 253 -53.68 -44.85 -21.12
C LYS A 253 -52.24 -44.34 -21.19
N LYS A 254 -51.36 -44.84 -20.32
CA LYS A 254 -49.93 -44.46 -20.30
C LYS A 254 -49.17 -44.92 -21.54
N GLN A 255 -49.41 -46.15 -22.02
CA GLN A 255 -48.81 -46.66 -23.25
C GLN A 255 -49.24 -45.83 -24.47
N GLN A 256 -50.53 -45.46 -24.56
CA GLN A 256 -51.03 -44.58 -25.62
C GLN A 256 -50.40 -43.18 -25.57
N GLU A 257 -50.23 -42.60 -24.38
CA GLU A 257 -49.58 -41.30 -24.19
C GLU A 257 -48.12 -41.33 -24.65
N ILE A 258 -47.36 -42.36 -24.27
CA ILE A 258 -45.96 -42.55 -24.69
C ILE A 258 -45.85 -42.69 -26.21
N LEU A 259 -46.68 -43.55 -26.82
CA LEU A 259 -46.69 -43.75 -28.28
C LEU A 259 -47.08 -42.47 -29.04
N LYS A 260 -48.00 -41.67 -28.49
CA LYS A 260 -48.39 -40.40 -29.08
C LYS A 260 -47.25 -39.37 -29.03
N ASN A 261 -46.52 -39.30 -27.92
CA ASN A 261 -45.38 -38.39 -27.78
C ASN A 261 -44.24 -38.77 -28.73
N ILE A 262 -43.90 -40.06 -28.84
CA ILE A 262 -42.89 -40.55 -29.80
C ILE A 262 -43.31 -40.24 -31.25
N GLY A 263 -44.61 -40.35 -31.56
CA GLY A 263 -45.14 -40.02 -32.88
C GLY A 263 -45.19 -38.51 -33.19
N ALA A 264 -45.12 -37.63 -32.19
CA ALA A 264 -45.12 -36.17 -32.37
C ALA A 264 -43.70 -35.62 -32.57
N ASP A 265 -42.69 -36.19 -31.91
CA ASP A 265 -41.28 -35.74 -32.04
C ASP A 265 -40.67 -36.06 -33.42
N GLY A 266 -41.29 -36.94 -34.22
CA GLY A 266 -40.83 -37.29 -35.56
C GLY A 266 -41.27 -36.35 -36.70
N ASP A 267 -42.19 -35.41 -36.45
CA ASP A 267 -42.78 -34.54 -37.48
C ASP A 267 -42.14 -33.13 -37.55
N ASP A 268 -41.32 -32.76 -36.55
CA ASP A 268 -40.68 -31.43 -36.45
C ASP A 268 -39.25 -31.36 -37.05
N SER A 269 -38.75 -32.39 -37.74
CA SER A 269 -37.38 -32.45 -38.28
C SER A 269 -37.28 -32.52 -39.82
N VAL A 270 -38.27 -32.03 -40.56
CA VAL A 270 -38.14 -31.86 -42.01
C VAL A 270 -38.70 -30.51 -42.46
N ASP A 271 -37.81 -29.53 -42.64
CA ASP A 271 -37.82 -28.65 -43.82
C ASP A 271 -36.45 -27.93 -43.96
N PRO A 272 -36.09 -27.41 -45.16
CA PRO A 272 -34.79 -27.60 -45.79
C PRO A 272 -33.82 -26.42 -45.66
#